data_AF-A0A4Y2GC26-F1
#
_entry.id   AF-A0A4Y2GC26-F1
#
_cell.length_a   1.000
_cell.length_b   1.000
_cell.length_c   1.000
_cell.angle_alpha   90.00
_cell.angle_beta   90.00
_cell.angle_gamma   90.00
#
_symmetry.space_group_name_H-M   'P 1'
#
loop_
_entity.id
_entity.type
_entity.pdbx_description
1 polymer ?
#
loop_
_entity_poly.entity_id
_entity_poly.type
_entity_poly.pdbx_seq_one_letter_code
_entity_poly.pdbx_strand_id
1 'polypeptide(L)'
;MNVLNSSELQKVVNIFRDENTCPDDIDEAGQNVLIALYEGKNSKELRFKLLQKSLVKNNFNLASLPPTTAAALENFLRAYLQVQLWSGFAKIPLDWDWKKNQT
;
A
#
# COMPACT_ATOMS: atom_id res chain seq x y z
N MET A 1 7.74 3.34 23.86
CA MET A 1 8.01 2.58 22.62
C MET A 1 7.76 1.12 22.94
N ASN A 2 6.61 0.55 22.56
CA ASN A 2 6.35 -0.87 22.80
C ASN A 2 6.15 -1.56 21.46
N VAL A 3 7.27 -1.90 20.81
CA VAL A 3 7.33 -2.45 19.44
C VAL A 3 7.01 -3.95 19.47
N LEU A 4 5.93 -4.34 20.17
CA LEU A 4 5.61 -5.70 20.63
C LEU A 4 6.37 -6.07 21.92
N ASN A 5 5.70 -6.74 22.87
CA ASN A 5 6.43 -7.34 23.99
C ASN A 5 7.32 -8.47 23.45
N SER A 6 8.33 -8.87 24.22
CA SER A 6 9.34 -9.84 23.76
C SER A 6 8.72 -11.16 23.25
N SER A 7 7.61 -11.61 23.83
CA SER A 7 6.89 -12.82 23.42
C SER A 7 6.26 -12.73 22.03
N GLU A 8 5.66 -11.59 21.69
CA GLU A 8 4.96 -11.36 20.43
C GLU A 8 5.96 -11.15 19.29
N LEU A 9 7.08 -10.48 19.56
CA LEU A 9 8.19 -10.37 18.61
C LEU A 9 8.80 -11.75 18.31
N GLN A 10 8.97 -12.60 19.33
CA GLN A 10 9.47 -13.96 19.15
C GLN A 10 8.53 -14.81 18.28
N LYS A 11 7.20 -14.66 18.42
CA LYS A 11 6.23 -15.33 17.53
C LYS A 11 6.42 -14.92 16.09
N VAL A 12 6.55 -13.61 15.82
CA VAL A 12 6.81 -13.12 14.46
C VAL A 12 8.16 -13.64 13.94
N VAL A 13 9.22 -13.57 14.73
CA VAL A 13 10.54 -14.08 14.33
C VAL A 13 10.50 -15.57 13.99
N ASN A 14 9.71 -16.37 14.72
CA ASN A 14 9.55 -17.79 14.42
C ASN A 14 8.81 -18.02 13.08
N ILE A 15 7.78 -17.24 12.78
CA ILE A 15 7.09 -17.26 11.47
C ILE A 15 8.07 -16.94 10.33
N PHE A 16 8.93 -15.93 10.49
CA PHE A 16 9.93 -15.58 9.47
C PHE A 16 11.10 -16.58 9.36
N ARG A 17 11.29 -17.46 10.36
CA ARG A 17 12.36 -18.47 10.38
C ARG A 17 11.92 -19.83 9.84
N ASP A 18 10.61 -20.11 9.85
CA ASP A 18 10.09 -21.38 9.38
C ASP A 18 10.00 -21.40 7.85
N GLU A 19 10.70 -22.36 7.25
CA GLU A 19 10.78 -22.55 5.80
C GLU A 19 9.44 -23.01 5.19
N ASN A 20 8.54 -23.58 6.01
CA ASN A 20 7.24 -24.07 5.55
C ASN A 20 6.09 -23.08 5.78
N THR A 21 6.38 -21.88 6.26
CA THR A 21 5.36 -20.87 6.53
C THR A 21 4.71 -20.39 5.22
N CYS A 22 3.38 -20.28 5.23
CA CYS A 22 2.62 -19.80 4.09
C CYS A 22 2.83 -18.28 3.88
N PRO A 23 2.85 -17.79 2.63
CA PRO A 23 2.95 -16.35 2.34
C PRO A 23 1.93 -15.46 3.09
N ASP A 24 0.72 -15.96 3.35
CA ASP A 24 -0.32 -15.21 4.05
C ASP A 24 0.05 -14.96 5.53
N ASP A 25 0.65 -15.95 6.21
CA ASP A 25 1.10 -15.82 7.59
C ASP A 25 2.27 -14.83 7.70
N ILE A 26 3.15 -14.82 6.69
CA ILE A 26 4.27 -13.86 6.59
C ILE A 26 3.73 -12.45 6.40
N ASP A 27 2.74 -12.27 5.52
CA ASP A 27 2.12 -10.97 5.27
C ASP A 27 1.43 -10.44 6.54
N GLU A 28 0.64 -11.27 7.23
CA GLU A 28 -0.02 -10.87 8.48
C GLU A 28 1.01 -10.49 9.57
N ALA A 29 2.03 -11.33 9.78
CA ALA A 29 3.07 -11.08 10.76
C ALA A 29 3.86 -9.80 10.45
N GLY A 30 4.21 -9.58 9.18
CA GLY A 30 4.90 -8.37 8.70
C GLY A 30 4.05 -7.11 8.87
N GLN A 31 2.75 -7.19 8.55
CA GLN A 31 1.83 -6.07 8.76
C GLN A 31 1.70 -5.72 10.25
N ASN A 32 1.61 -6.72 11.12
CA ASN A 32 1.55 -6.51 12.57
C ASN A 32 2.80 -5.81 13.12
N VAL A 33 3.99 -6.18 12.64
CA VAL A 33 5.25 -5.49 12.99
C VAL A 33 5.24 -4.05 12.52
N LEU A 34 4.83 -3.79 11.27
CA LEU A 34 4.73 -2.43 10.74
C LEU A 34 3.72 -1.60 11.55
N ILE A 35 2.61 -2.19 11.95
CA ILE A 35 1.59 -1.53 12.76
C ILE A 35 2.14 -1.12 14.13
N ALA A 36 2.84 -2.03 14.81
CA ALA A 36 3.48 -1.76 16.09
C ALA A 36 4.60 -0.71 15.98
N LEU A 37 5.44 -0.79 14.93
CA LEU A 37 6.57 0.11 14.73
C LEU A 37 6.14 1.56 14.50
N TYR A 38 5.06 1.76 13.75
CA TYR A 38 4.55 3.08 13.42
C TYR A 38 3.37 3.53 14.30
N GLU A 39 3.10 2.81 15.39
CA GLU A 39 2.05 3.11 16.37
C GLU A 39 0.66 3.31 15.73
N GLY A 40 0.34 2.46 14.75
CA GLY A 40 -0.92 2.54 14.01
C GLY A 40 -2.01 1.64 14.54
N LYS A 41 -3.22 1.82 14.01
CA LYS A 41 -4.38 0.94 14.28
C LYS A 41 -4.56 -0.13 13.22
N ASN A 42 -4.24 0.19 11.96
CA ASN A 42 -4.26 -0.73 10.84
C ASN A 42 -3.33 -0.23 9.71
N SER A 43 -3.02 -1.14 8.77
CA SER A 43 -2.11 -0.88 7.65
C SER A 43 -2.57 0.29 6.75
N LYS A 44 -3.88 0.42 6.47
CA LYS A 44 -4.41 1.48 5.60
C LYS A 44 -4.26 2.87 6.22
N GLU A 45 -4.64 3.01 7.49
CA GLU A 45 -4.54 4.27 8.24
C GLU A 45 -3.08 4.71 8.38
N LEU A 46 -2.17 3.76 8.59
CA LEU A 46 -0.73 4.03 8.63
C LEU A 46 -0.18 4.55 7.31
N ARG A 47 -0.50 3.86 6.21
CA ARG A 47 -0.08 4.30 4.86
C ARG A 47 -0.55 5.72 4.58
N PHE A 48 -1.81 6.03 4.92
CA PHE A 48 -2.36 7.37 4.75
C PHE A 48 -1.63 8.41 5.61
N LYS A 49 -1.40 8.15 6.90
CA LYS A 49 -0.67 9.06 7.80
C LYS A 49 0.78 9.29 7.35
N LEU A 50 1.48 8.23 6.94
CA LEU A 50 2.85 8.32 6.44
C LEU A 50 2.92 9.13 5.15
N LEU A 51 1.97 8.94 4.24
CA LEU A 51 1.84 9.74 3.02
C LEU A 51 1.54 11.20 3.33
N GLN A 52 0.59 11.51 4.21
CA GLN A 52 0.33 12.89 4.64
C GLN A 52 1.58 13.54 5.23
N LYS A 53 2.30 12.83 6.11
CA LYS A 53 3.57 13.28 6.69
C LYS A 53 4.67 13.48 5.65
N SER A 54 4.70 12.68 4.57
CA SER A 54 5.68 12.86 3.49
C SER A 54 5.31 14.04 2.60
N LEU A 55 4.02 14.32 2.39
CA LEU A 55 3.54 15.43 1.56
C LEU A 55 3.70 16.81 2.21
N VAL A 56 3.64 16.92 3.55
CA VAL A 56 3.93 18.19 4.25
C VAL A 56 5.41 18.56 4.23
N LYS A 57 6.30 17.64 3.87
CA LYS A 57 7.70 17.97 3.62
C LYS A 57 7.77 18.59 2.23
N ASN A 58 8.09 19.88 2.16
CA ASN A 58 8.24 20.67 0.92
C ASN A 58 9.27 20.11 -0.09
N ASN A 59 9.98 19.04 0.29
CA ASN A 59 11.06 18.41 -0.45
C ASN A 59 10.70 16.96 -0.82
N PHE A 60 9.41 16.61 -0.89
CA PHE A 60 9.00 15.28 -1.31
C PHE A 60 9.46 15.02 -2.74
N ASN A 61 10.50 14.22 -2.89
CA ASN A 61 10.99 13.81 -4.20
C ASN A 61 10.07 12.72 -4.74
N LEU A 62 9.24 13.04 -5.74
CA LEU A 62 8.39 12.05 -6.41
C LEU A 62 9.21 10.86 -6.95
N ALA A 63 10.48 11.07 -7.31
CA ALA A 63 11.37 10.01 -7.75
C ALA A 63 11.84 9.05 -6.63
N SER A 64 11.55 9.33 -5.35
CA SER A 64 11.84 8.41 -4.24
C SER A 64 10.74 7.36 -4.02
N LEU A 65 9.59 7.48 -4.70
CA LEU A 65 8.60 6.40 -4.72
C LEU A 65 9.16 5.27 -5.59
N PRO A 66 9.02 3.99 -5.17
CA PRO A 66 9.39 2.88 -6.02
C PRO A 66 8.60 2.99 -7.33
N PRO A 67 9.26 3.15 -8.50
CA PRO A 67 8.57 3.11 -9.78
C PRO A 67 8.24 1.65 -10.08
N THR A 68 7.20 1.12 -9.43
CA THR A 68 6.74 -0.23 -9.77
C THR A 68 6.04 -0.19 -11.12
N THR A 69 6.29 -1.18 -11.96
CA THR A 69 5.65 -1.29 -13.28
C THR A 69 4.12 -1.26 -13.17
N ALA A 70 3.57 -1.86 -12.11
CA ALA A 70 2.14 -1.83 -11.82
C ALA A 70 1.63 -0.42 -11.51
N ALA A 71 2.29 0.34 -10.61
CA ALA A 71 1.87 1.71 -10.30
C ALA A 71 2.02 2.66 -11.49
N ALA A 72 3.08 2.49 -12.28
CA ALA A 72 3.28 3.24 -13.52
C ALA A 72 2.16 2.94 -14.53
N LEU A 73 1.82 1.66 -14.72
CA LEU A 73 0.73 1.23 -15.60
C LEU A 73 -0.61 1.83 -15.14
N GLU A 74 -0.97 1.71 -13.86
CA GLU A 74 -2.20 2.31 -13.32
C GLU A 74 -2.27 3.82 -13.57
N ASN A 75 -1.16 4.53 -13.38
CA ASN A 75 -1.09 5.97 -13.61
C ASN A 75 -1.26 6.32 -15.09
N PHE A 76 -0.62 5.58 -16.00
CA PHE A 76 -0.78 5.76 -17.44
C PHE A 76 -2.21 5.48 -17.90
N LEU A 77 -2.83 4.42 -17.39
CA LEU A 77 -4.23 4.08 -17.68
C LEU A 77 -5.18 5.19 -17.23
N ARG A 78 -4.98 5.73 -16.02
CA ARG A 78 -5.77 6.85 -15.51
C ARG A 78 -5.61 8.10 -16.38
N ALA A 79 -4.38 8.46 -16.74
CA ALA A 79 -4.11 9.60 -17.60
C ALA A 79 -4.75 9.43 -18.98
N TYR A 80 -4.64 8.24 -19.58
CA TYR A 80 -5.27 7.92 -20.85
C TYR A 80 -6.79 8.08 -20.80
N LEU A 81 -7.45 7.49 -19.80
CA LEU A 81 -8.91 7.60 -19.63
C LEU A 81 -9.36 9.05 -19.46
N GLN A 82 -8.60 9.86 -18.71
CA GLN A 82 -8.90 11.28 -18.54
C GLN A 82 -8.81 12.06 -19.86
N VAL A 83 -7.80 11.78 -20.69
CA VAL A 83 -7.64 12.39 -22.03
C VAL A 83 -8.77 11.96 -22.97
N GLN A 84 -9.17 10.68 -22.95
CA GLN A 84 -10.30 10.19 -23.74
C GLN A 84 -11.60 10.90 -23.36
N LEU A 85 -11.85 11.06 -22.05
CA LEU A 85 -13.02 11.79 -21.54
C LEU A 85 -13.03 13.24 -22.03
N TRP A 86 -11.92 13.96 -21.93
CA TRP A 86 -11.80 15.34 -22.44
C TRP A 86 -11.98 15.44 -23.95
N SER A 87 -11.62 14.38 -24.66
CA SER A 87 -11.76 14.28 -26.11
C SER A 87 -13.18 13.84 -26.54
N GLY A 88 -14.13 13.71 -25.61
CA GLY A 88 -15.52 13.30 -25.87
C GLY A 88 -15.71 11.80 -26.08
N PHE A 89 -14.68 10.99 -25.91
CA PHE A 89 -14.74 9.54 -25.97
C PHE A 89 -14.99 8.97 -24.57
N ALA A 90 -16.25 8.77 -24.21
CA ALA A 90 -16.61 8.12 -22.95
C ALA A 90 -16.12 6.67 -22.96
N LYS A 91 -15.17 6.35 -22.09
CA LYS A 91 -14.70 4.98 -21.82
C LYS A 91 -15.40 4.46 -20.56
N ILE A 92 -15.80 3.19 -20.56
CA ILE A 92 -16.40 2.55 -19.38
C ILE A 92 -15.27 2.15 -18.45
N PRO A 93 -15.22 2.65 -17.19
CA PRO A 93 -14.13 2.34 -16.26
C PRO A 93 -14.01 0.84 -15.94
N LEU A 94 -15.11 0.10 -16.05
CA LEU A 94 -15.18 -1.34 -15.78
C LEU A 94 -14.33 -2.17 -16.75
N ASP A 95 -14.12 -1.68 -17.98
CA ASP A 95 -13.30 -2.35 -19.02
C ASP A 95 -11.79 -2.25 -18.73
N TRP A 96 -11.40 -1.49 -17.70
CA TRP A 96 -10.01 -1.18 -17.32
C TRP A 96 -9.73 -1.65 -15.89
N ASP A 97 -10.35 -2.76 -15.48
CA ASP A 97 -10.21 -3.42 -14.17
C ASP A 97 -10.60 -2.57 -12.94
N TRP A 98 -11.26 -1.42 -13.15
CA TRP A 98 -11.75 -0.60 -12.04
C TRP A 98 -13.13 -1.07 -11.60
N LYS A 99 -13.23 -1.50 -10.33
CA LYS A 99 -14.51 -1.93 -9.75
C LYS A 99 -15.38 -0.73 -9.42
N LYS A 100 -16.66 -0.79 -9.78
CA LYS A 100 -17.68 0.11 -9.26
C LYS A 100 -17.92 -0.25 -7.79
N ASN A 101 -17.70 0.69 -6.87
CA ASN A 101 -18.14 0.50 -5.50
C ASN A 101 -19.69 0.43 -5.52
N GLN A 102 -20.25 -0.63 -4.93
CA GLN A 102 -21.69 -0.69 -4.65
C GLN A 102 -21.96 0.27 -3.49
N THR A 103 -22.63 1.38 -3.79
CA THR A 103 -23.28 2.26 -2.81
C THR A 103 -24.61 1.69 -2.37
#